data_AF-A0A9P5JDT4-F1
#
_entry.id   AF-A0A9P5JDT4-F1
#
_cell.length_a   1.000
_cell.length_b   1.000
_cell.length_c   1.000
_cell.angle_alpha   90.00
_cell.angle_beta   90.00
_cell.angle_gamma   90.00
#
_symmetry.space_group_name_H-M   'P 1'
#
loop_
_entity.id
_entity.type
_entity.pdbx_description
1 polymer ?
#
loop_
_entity_poly.entity_id
_entity_poly.type
_entity_poly.pdbx_seq_one_letter_code
_entity_poly.pdbx_strand_id
1 'polypeptide(L)'
;MSFPAFLRNPGIASRYAHLIPGSVERAAKPRTSKADSGHGREGKRRIRRRENAKFTSNPHVVPPSAKDYAIAQSAPKRTFPQPIPRSLRSTDVPEKDAPSFDPASAKAGQFTLTLKGMRKELRRNGPMTEGLVLDVEAALLDWLEKGDVVIFAASGVTRTMAPDTLSFSTDGPIREVERTPARLVWAIEENAYARYIVHCVCRWHSVVSYSESAGQSNRQLH
;
A
#
# COMPACT_ATOMS: atom_id res chain seq x y z
N MET A 1 -17.19 8.37 -42.06
CA MET A 1 -16.42 7.51 -41.13
C MET A 1 -16.63 8.02 -39.70
N SER A 2 -17.50 7.40 -38.90
CA SER A 2 -17.76 7.79 -37.50
C SER A 2 -16.91 6.98 -36.53
N PHE A 3 -16.41 7.63 -35.48
CA PHE A 3 -15.57 6.97 -34.47
C PHE A 3 -16.45 6.22 -33.45
N PRO A 4 -16.03 5.04 -32.97
CA PRO A 4 -16.84 4.23 -32.06
C PRO A 4 -17.13 4.91 -30.72
N ALA A 5 -18.35 4.75 -30.21
CA ALA A 5 -18.86 5.47 -29.03
C ALA A 5 -18.08 5.17 -27.74
N PHE A 6 -17.42 4.02 -27.64
CA PHE A 6 -16.65 3.62 -26.45
C PHE A 6 -15.36 4.42 -26.24
N LEU A 7 -14.87 5.14 -27.26
CA LEU A 7 -13.70 6.04 -27.15
C LEU A 7 -14.09 7.50 -26.89
N ARG A 8 -15.38 7.80 -26.72
CA ARG A 8 -15.85 9.16 -26.42
C ARG A 8 -15.94 9.34 -24.92
N ASN A 9 -14.99 10.04 -24.33
CA ASN A 9 -15.06 10.46 -22.94
C ASN A 9 -16.22 11.48 -22.77
N PRO A 10 -17.30 11.16 -22.03
CA PRO A 10 -18.49 12.01 -21.94
C PRO A 10 -18.23 13.35 -21.23
N GLY A 11 -17.05 13.54 -20.61
CA GLY A 11 -16.65 14.78 -19.97
C GLY A 11 -16.01 15.81 -20.90
N ILE A 12 -15.75 15.49 -22.18
CA ILE A 12 -15.06 16.38 -23.11
C ILE A 12 -16.03 16.79 -24.22
N ALA A 13 -16.44 18.07 -24.21
CA ALA A 13 -17.46 18.60 -25.12
C ALA A 13 -16.99 18.68 -26.59
N SER A 14 -15.68 18.77 -26.84
CA SER A 14 -15.12 18.90 -28.20
C SER A 14 -13.89 18.01 -28.42
N ARG A 15 -13.82 17.36 -29.58
CA ARG A 15 -12.71 16.46 -29.98
C ARG A 15 -11.36 17.18 -30.09
N TYR A 16 -11.36 18.49 -30.27
CA TYR A 16 -10.16 19.30 -30.47
C TYR A 16 -9.86 20.23 -29.28
N ALA A 17 -10.44 19.97 -28.11
CA ALA A 17 -10.26 20.81 -26.93
C ALA A 17 -8.79 20.97 -26.49
N HIS A 18 -7.91 20.04 -26.87
CA HIS A 18 -6.47 20.10 -26.60
C HIS A 18 -5.67 20.91 -27.64
N LEU A 19 -6.28 21.34 -28.75
CA LEU A 19 -5.64 22.12 -29.81
C LEU A 19 -5.93 23.61 -29.72
N ILE A 20 -6.72 24.04 -28.72
CA ILE A 20 -7.04 25.46 -28.49
C ILE A 20 -6.20 25.92 -27.29
N PRO A 21 -5.06 26.58 -27.50
CA PRO A 21 -4.32 27.22 -26.42
C PRO A 21 -5.15 28.40 -25.91
N GLY A 22 -5.68 28.30 -24.68
CA GLY A 22 -6.31 29.43 -23.98
C GLY A 22 -7.72 29.20 -23.41
N SER A 23 -8.42 28.09 -23.68
CA SER A 23 -9.75 27.85 -23.09
C SER A 23 -9.69 26.96 -21.84
N VAL A 24 -9.13 27.47 -20.75
CA VAL A 24 -9.34 26.90 -19.41
C VAL A 24 -10.31 27.78 -18.62
N GLU A 25 -11.41 28.19 -19.24
CA GLU A 25 -12.60 28.51 -18.46
C GLU A 25 -13.40 27.22 -18.28
N ARG A 26 -13.46 26.75 -17.04
CA ARG A 26 -14.32 25.64 -16.61
C ARG A 26 -15.75 25.96 -17.04
N ALA A 27 -16.19 25.37 -18.16
CA ALA A 27 -17.59 25.37 -18.54
C ALA A 27 -18.41 24.81 -17.37
N ALA A 28 -19.14 25.69 -16.70
CA ALA A 28 -20.05 25.35 -15.63
C ALA A 28 -21.04 24.32 -16.15
N LYS A 29 -21.16 23.20 -15.43
CA LYS A 29 -22.10 22.12 -15.76
C LYS A 29 -23.52 22.72 -15.83
N PRO A 30 -24.26 22.55 -16.95
CA PRO A 30 -25.68 22.86 -16.93
C PRO A 30 -26.36 21.92 -15.93
N ARG A 31 -26.92 22.50 -14.87
CA ARG A 31 -27.74 21.79 -13.88
C ARG A 31 -29.03 21.40 -14.59
N THR A 32 -29.07 20.19 -15.15
CA THR A 32 -30.36 19.60 -15.53
C THR A 32 -31.13 19.35 -14.25
N SER A 33 -32.18 20.14 -14.01
CA SER A 33 -33.21 19.89 -13.02
C SER A 33 -33.95 18.61 -13.40
N LYS A 34 -33.38 17.45 -13.06
CA LYS A 34 -34.14 16.20 -13.07
C LYS A 34 -35.06 16.24 -11.86
N ALA A 35 -36.35 16.34 -12.17
CA ALA A 35 -37.46 16.11 -11.27
C ALA A 35 -37.15 14.92 -10.35
N ASP A 36 -37.27 15.19 -9.05
CA ASP A 36 -37.12 14.26 -7.95
C ASP A 36 -38.27 13.25 -7.96
N SER A 37 -38.20 12.29 -8.89
CA SER A 37 -38.83 11.00 -8.72
C SER A 37 -38.02 10.31 -7.62
N GLY A 38 -38.65 10.06 -6.46
CA GLY A 38 -38.09 9.62 -5.17
C GLY A 38 -37.30 8.31 -5.15
N HIS A 39 -36.41 8.12 -6.10
CA HIS A 39 -35.54 6.97 -6.29
C HIS A 39 -34.06 7.32 -6.06
N GLY A 40 -33.73 8.61 -5.87
CA GLY A 40 -32.35 9.12 -5.74
C GLY A 40 -31.63 8.77 -4.43
N ARG A 41 -32.34 8.28 -3.40
CA ARG A 41 -31.74 7.80 -2.13
C ARG A 41 -31.63 6.27 -2.06
N GLU A 42 -31.97 5.58 -3.14
CA GLU A 42 -31.87 4.13 -3.22
C GLU A 42 -30.38 3.76 -3.30
N GLY A 43 -29.83 3.15 -2.25
CA GLY A 43 -28.42 2.75 -2.25
C GLY A 43 -28.10 1.86 -3.47
N LYS A 44 -26.89 2.00 -4.04
CA LYS A 44 -26.44 1.27 -5.25
C LYS A 44 -26.77 -0.23 -5.23
N ARG A 45 -26.74 -0.85 -4.05
CA ARG A 45 -27.09 -2.27 -3.85
C ARG A 45 -28.56 -2.58 -4.12
N ARG A 46 -29.48 -1.70 -3.74
CA ARG A 46 -30.93 -1.90 -3.92
C ARG A 46 -31.36 -1.60 -5.37
N ILE A 47 -30.72 -0.64 -6.02
CA ILE A 47 -30.87 -0.42 -7.48
C ILE A 47 -30.46 -1.68 -8.25
N ARG A 48 -29.26 -2.23 -7.99
CA ARG A 48 -28.78 -3.46 -8.64
C ARG A 48 -29.69 -4.67 -8.41
N ARG A 49 -30.24 -4.83 -7.21
CA ARG A 49 -31.21 -5.91 -6.92
C ARG A 49 -32.49 -5.74 -7.74
N ARG A 50 -32.99 -4.52 -7.86
CA ARG A 50 -34.18 -4.20 -8.66
C ARG A 50 -33.94 -4.42 -10.16
N GLU A 51 -32.76 -4.05 -10.66
CA GLU A 51 -32.37 -4.31 -12.05
C GLU A 51 -32.16 -5.81 -12.32
N ASN A 52 -31.47 -6.54 -11.42
CA ASN A 52 -31.32 -8.00 -11.52
C ASN A 52 -32.67 -8.73 -11.50
N ALA A 53 -33.66 -8.22 -10.75
CA ALA A 53 -35.01 -8.77 -10.74
C ALA A 53 -35.75 -8.60 -12.08
N LYS A 54 -35.33 -7.68 -12.96
CA LYS A 54 -35.91 -7.56 -14.32
C LYS A 54 -35.42 -8.67 -15.25
N PHE A 55 -34.31 -9.33 -14.90
CA PHE A 55 -33.72 -10.40 -15.71
C PHE A 55 -34.27 -11.79 -15.36
N THR A 56 -35.16 -11.90 -14.37
CA THR A 56 -35.76 -13.20 -13.98
C THR A 56 -36.73 -13.76 -15.02
N SER A 57 -37.35 -12.91 -15.84
CA SER A 57 -38.27 -13.32 -16.91
C SER A 57 -37.59 -13.49 -18.28
N ASN A 58 -36.28 -13.29 -18.37
CA ASN A 58 -35.56 -13.45 -19.62
C ASN A 58 -35.16 -14.92 -19.81
N PRO A 59 -35.68 -15.64 -20.82
CA PRO A 59 -35.39 -17.05 -21.05
C PRO A 59 -33.92 -17.33 -21.41
N HIS A 60 -33.15 -16.29 -21.76
CA HIS A 60 -31.72 -16.39 -22.06
C HIS A 60 -30.84 -16.14 -20.83
N VAL A 61 -31.41 -15.79 -19.68
CA VAL A 61 -30.66 -15.60 -18.43
C VAL A 61 -30.62 -16.93 -17.70
N VAL A 62 -29.51 -17.66 -17.90
CA VAL A 62 -29.27 -18.92 -17.21
C VAL A 62 -28.59 -18.63 -15.87
N PRO A 63 -29.14 -19.09 -14.74
CA PRO A 63 -28.47 -18.94 -13.45
C PRO A 63 -27.15 -19.74 -13.47
N PRO A 64 -26.10 -19.24 -12.81
CA PRO A 64 -24.84 -19.96 -12.74
C PRO A 64 -25.05 -21.34 -12.12
N SER A 65 -24.54 -22.36 -12.80
CA SER A 65 -24.53 -23.75 -12.35
C SER A 65 -23.52 -23.93 -11.21
N ALA A 66 -23.66 -24.99 -10.41
CA ALA A 66 -22.66 -25.37 -9.41
C ALA A 66 -21.25 -25.52 -10.02
N LYS A 67 -21.18 -25.90 -11.30
CA LYS A 67 -19.93 -25.99 -12.06
C LYS A 67 -19.27 -24.63 -12.32
N ASP A 68 -20.04 -23.55 -12.43
CA ASP A 68 -19.51 -22.20 -12.67
C ASP A 68 -18.80 -21.65 -11.42
N TYR A 69 -19.15 -22.17 -10.25
CA TYR A 69 -18.47 -21.86 -8.99
C TYR A 69 -17.24 -22.74 -8.74
N ALA A 70 -17.08 -23.84 -9.49
CA ALA A 70 -15.93 -24.72 -9.36
C ALA A 70 -14.73 -24.10 -10.08
N ILE A 71 -13.91 -23.34 -9.35
CA ILE A 71 -12.61 -22.91 -9.83
C ILE A 71 -11.76 -24.17 -10.01
N ALA A 72 -11.48 -24.55 -11.26
CA ALA A 72 -10.57 -25.65 -11.57
C ALA A 72 -9.18 -25.28 -11.03
N GLN A 73 -8.82 -25.86 -9.88
CA GLN A 73 -7.47 -25.72 -9.35
C GLN A 73 -6.53 -26.48 -10.29
N SER A 74 -5.69 -25.76 -11.02
CA SER A 74 -4.63 -26.41 -11.78
C SER A 74 -3.71 -27.11 -10.80
N ALA A 75 -3.47 -28.41 -11.02
CA ALA A 75 -2.49 -29.14 -10.24
C ALA A 75 -1.14 -28.41 -10.40
N PRO A 76 -0.46 -28.05 -9.29
CA PRO A 76 0.78 -27.31 -9.38
C PRO A 76 1.84 -28.16 -10.10
N LYS A 77 2.17 -27.77 -11.33
CA LYS A 77 3.30 -28.36 -12.06
C LYS A 77 4.57 -27.90 -11.35
N ARG A 78 5.26 -28.83 -10.66
CA ARG A 78 6.60 -28.55 -10.10
C ARG A 78 7.52 -28.13 -11.26
N THR A 79 7.97 -26.89 -11.23
CA THR A 79 8.96 -26.34 -12.17
C THR A 79 10.37 -26.81 -11.86
N PHE A 80 10.59 -27.36 -10.67
CA PHE A 80 11.87 -27.90 -10.25
C PHE A 80 11.99 -29.39 -10.59
N PRO A 81 13.15 -29.84 -11.09
CA PRO A 81 13.42 -31.25 -11.27
C PRO A 81 13.25 -31.99 -9.94
N GLN A 82 12.82 -33.25 -10.01
CA GLN A 82 12.71 -34.09 -8.83
C GLN A 82 14.06 -34.07 -8.09
N PRO A 83 14.08 -33.73 -6.79
CA PRO A 83 15.33 -33.59 -6.07
C PRO A 83 16.10 -34.92 -6.12
N ILE A 84 17.42 -34.83 -6.20
CA ILE A 84 18.31 -35.98 -6.29
C ILE A 84 17.92 -36.99 -5.20
N PRO A 85 17.68 -38.27 -5.56
CA PRO A 85 17.29 -39.29 -4.60
C PRO A 85 18.32 -39.39 -3.49
N ARG A 86 17.85 -39.67 -2.28
CA ARG A 86 18.67 -39.60 -1.06
C ARG A 86 19.93 -40.47 -1.13
N SER A 87 19.86 -41.59 -1.84
CA SER A 87 20.99 -42.50 -2.07
C SER A 87 22.18 -41.90 -2.84
N LEU A 88 21.98 -40.80 -3.56
CA LEU A 88 23.02 -40.12 -4.35
C LEU A 88 23.48 -38.80 -3.72
N ARG A 89 23.08 -38.49 -2.47
CA ARG A 89 23.52 -37.27 -1.78
C ARG A 89 24.81 -37.58 -1.00
N SER A 90 25.87 -36.82 -1.27
CA SER A 90 27.19 -36.95 -0.63
C SER A 90 27.22 -36.45 0.82
N THR A 91 26.18 -35.77 1.27
CA THR A 91 26.03 -35.27 2.64
C THR A 91 24.56 -35.38 3.07
N ASP A 92 24.32 -36.06 4.20
CA ASP A 92 23.02 -36.01 4.86
C ASP A 92 22.84 -34.60 5.45
N VAL A 93 21.99 -33.79 4.80
CA VAL A 93 21.54 -32.53 5.39
C VAL A 93 20.65 -32.89 6.58
N PRO A 94 20.93 -32.41 7.80
CA PRO A 94 20.08 -32.67 8.94
C PRO A 94 18.66 -32.17 8.64
N GLU A 95 17.68 -33.02 8.92
CA GLU A 95 16.27 -32.73 8.71
C GLU A 95 15.91 -31.52 9.59
N LYS A 96 15.71 -30.35 8.97
CA LYS A 96 15.24 -29.16 9.70
C LYS A 96 13.79 -29.40 10.06
N ASP A 97 13.48 -29.41 11.35
CA ASP A 97 12.11 -29.40 11.84
C ASP A 97 11.35 -28.27 11.15
N ALA A 98 10.17 -28.61 10.60
CA ALA A 98 9.29 -27.60 10.04
C ALA A 98 8.96 -26.60 11.16
N PRO A 99 9.10 -25.28 10.93
CA PRO A 99 8.76 -24.29 11.94
C PRO A 99 7.29 -24.48 12.35
N SER A 100 7.02 -24.41 13.66
CA SER A 100 5.65 -24.56 14.14
C SER A 100 4.77 -23.45 13.57
N PHE A 101 3.58 -23.82 13.11
CA PHE A 101 2.62 -22.86 12.58
C PHE A 101 2.06 -22.03 13.73
N ASP A 102 2.53 -20.79 13.88
CA ASP A 102 1.95 -19.84 14.82
C ASP A 102 0.80 -19.05 14.15
N PRO A 103 -0.46 -19.28 14.54
CA PRO A 103 -1.60 -18.57 13.99
C PRO A 103 -1.59 -17.06 14.34
N ALA A 104 -0.90 -16.63 15.39
CA ALA A 104 -0.79 -15.22 15.75
C ALA A 104 0.13 -14.48 14.77
N SER A 105 1.32 -15.02 14.50
CA SER A 105 2.24 -14.53 13.45
C SER A 105 1.59 -14.52 12.06
N ALA A 106 0.88 -15.60 11.69
CA ALA A 106 0.20 -15.68 10.40
C ALA A 106 -0.91 -14.61 10.23
N LYS A 107 -1.59 -14.23 11.32
CA LYS A 107 -2.59 -13.15 11.33
C LYS A 107 -1.95 -11.76 11.37
N ALA A 108 -0.80 -11.59 12.00
CA ALA A 108 -0.06 -10.32 12.01
C ALA A 108 0.38 -9.89 10.60
N GLY A 109 0.60 -10.84 9.68
CA GLY A 109 0.90 -10.58 8.27
C GLY A 109 -0.31 -10.39 7.35
N GLN A 110 -1.55 -10.50 7.85
CA GLN A 110 -2.75 -10.28 7.03
C GLN A 110 -2.96 -8.78 6.80
N PHE A 111 -2.42 -8.25 5.71
CA PHE A 111 -2.64 -6.88 5.21
C PHE A 111 -4.09 -6.64 4.72
N THR A 112 -5.10 -7.15 5.42
CA THR A 112 -6.53 -6.92 5.12
C THR A 112 -6.97 -5.49 5.44
N LEU A 113 -6.18 -4.75 6.21
CA LEU A 113 -6.34 -3.33 6.40
C LEU A 113 -5.92 -2.58 5.13
N THR A 114 -6.92 -2.20 4.35
CA THR A 114 -6.74 -1.16 3.34
C THR A 114 -6.05 0.04 3.98
N LEU A 115 -5.22 0.74 3.21
CA LEU A 115 -4.52 1.96 3.63
C LEU A 115 -5.45 3.00 4.32
N LYS A 116 -6.74 3.02 3.96
CA LYS A 116 -7.78 3.85 4.60
C LYS A 116 -8.16 3.37 6.01
N GLY A 117 -8.21 2.07 6.24
CA GLY A 117 -8.48 1.47 7.55
C GLY A 117 -7.34 1.71 8.54
N MET A 118 -6.09 1.67 8.06
CA MET A 118 -4.90 1.99 8.86
C MET A 118 -4.95 3.42 9.42
N ARG A 119 -5.32 4.43 8.61
CA ARG A 119 -5.51 5.81 9.11
C ARG A 119 -6.61 5.91 10.17
N LYS A 120 -7.72 5.19 9.98
CA LYS A 120 -8.81 5.15 10.96
C LYS A 120 -8.34 4.53 12.28
N GLU A 121 -7.50 3.51 12.20
CA GLU A 121 -6.92 2.85 13.37
C GLU A 121 -5.90 3.74 14.09
N LEU A 122 -4.98 4.39 13.36
CA LEU A 122 -4.00 5.31 13.94
C LEU A 122 -4.68 6.49 14.64
N ARG A 123 -5.73 7.06 14.05
CA ARG A 123 -6.55 8.12 14.70
C ARG A 123 -7.28 7.64 15.95
N ARG A 124 -7.64 6.35 16.02
CA ARG A 124 -8.31 5.78 17.20
C ARG A 124 -7.34 5.69 18.39
N ASN A 125 -6.03 5.58 18.14
CA ASN A 125 -5.01 5.41 19.17
C ASN A 125 -4.58 6.73 19.85
N GLY A 126 -5.31 7.83 19.63
CA GLY A 126 -5.17 9.08 20.36
C GLY A 126 -4.25 10.12 19.71
N PRO A 127 -4.22 11.35 20.27
CA PRO A 127 -3.55 12.50 19.66
C PRO A 127 -2.02 12.35 19.60
N MET A 128 -1.41 11.61 20.53
CA MET A 128 0.03 11.34 20.52
C MET A 128 0.44 10.48 19.31
N THR A 129 -0.38 9.50 18.94
CA THR A 129 -0.15 8.69 17.73
C THR A 129 -0.28 9.56 16.48
N GLU A 130 -1.27 10.46 16.45
CA GLU A 130 -1.47 11.37 15.32
C GLU A 130 -0.28 12.32 15.14
N GLY A 131 0.23 12.90 16.24
CA GLY A 131 1.45 13.71 16.21
C GLY A 131 2.63 12.94 15.61
N LEU A 132 2.92 11.74 16.12
CA LEU A 132 4.02 10.92 15.61
C LEU A 132 3.85 10.56 14.12
N VAL A 133 2.62 10.29 13.66
CA VAL A 133 2.35 10.01 12.24
C VAL A 133 2.63 11.24 11.38
N LEU A 134 2.21 12.43 11.81
CA LEU A 134 2.44 13.68 11.09
C LEU A 134 3.92 14.02 11.03
N ASP A 135 4.63 13.83 12.15
CA ASP A 135 6.07 14.03 12.27
C ASP A 135 6.83 13.12 11.28
N VAL A 136 6.50 11.81 11.26
CA VAL A 136 7.10 10.83 10.33
C VAL A 136 6.76 11.15 8.88
N GLU A 137 5.50 11.50 8.61
CA GLU A 137 5.02 11.82 7.26
C GLU A 137 5.70 13.08 6.71
N ALA A 138 5.84 14.12 7.53
CA ALA A 138 6.55 15.34 7.16
C ALA A 138 8.02 15.05 6.83
N ALA A 139 8.72 14.28 7.68
CA ALA A 139 10.11 13.92 7.44
C ALA A 139 10.29 13.09 6.15
N LEU A 140 9.37 12.15 5.88
CA LEU A 140 9.40 11.33 4.68
C LEU A 140 9.11 12.15 3.40
N LEU A 141 8.12 13.04 3.45
CA LEU A 141 7.77 13.89 2.30
C LEU A 141 8.87 14.89 2.00
N ASP A 142 9.46 15.49 3.03
CA ASP A 142 10.63 16.37 2.91
C ASP A 142 11.80 15.67 2.21
N TRP A 143 12.07 14.42 2.58
CA TRP A 143 13.07 13.59 1.93
C TRP A 143 12.74 13.29 0.46
N LEU A 144 11.49 12.93 0.15
CA LEU A 144 11.03 12.62 -1.20
C LEU A 144 11.04 13.85 -2.13
N GLU A 145 10.79 15.04 -1.59
CA GLU A 145 10.73 16.28 -2.37
C GLU A 145 12.12 16.89 -2.61
N LYS A 146 12.97 16.93 -1.58
CA LYS A 146 14.28 17.61 -1.66
C LYS A 146 15.39 16.73 -2.23
N GLY A 147 15.32 15.40 -2.04
CA GLY A 147 16.37 14.50 -2.49
C GLY A 147 17.74 14.80 -1.87
N ASP A 148 17.78 15.48 -0.71
CA ASP A 148 19.02 15.91 -0.06
C ASP A 148 19.78 14.75 0.60
N VAL A 149 21.11 14.88 0.67
CA VAL A 149 22.01 13.93 1.33
C VAL A 149 22.42 14.49 2.70
N VAL A 150 22.12 13.79 3.78
CA VAL A 150 22.63 14.04 5.14
C VAL A 150 23.17 12.74 5.72
N ILE A 151 24.50 12.57 5.77
CA ILE A 151 25.16 11.39 6.33
C ILE A 151 25.66 11.74 7.73
N PHE A 152 25.20 11.05 8.77
CA PHE A 152 25.75 11.19 10.12
C PHE A 152 26.82 10.11 10.35
N ALA A 153 28.08 10.51 10.35
CA ALA A 153 29.19 9.63 10.66
C ALA A 153 29.26 9.35 12.17
N ALA A 154 29.34 8.06 12.54
CA ALA A 154 29.49 7.62 13.93
C ALA A 154 30.84 8.00 14.57
N SER A 155 31.80 8.49 13.78
CA SER A 155 33.04 9.12 14.26
C SER A 155 33.17 10.50 13.63
N GLY A 156 33.30 11.54 14.47
CA GLY A 156 33.08 12.93 14.10
C GLY A 156 33.82 13.48 12.89
N VAL A 157 33.23 14.55 12.35
CA VAL A 157 33.69 15.41 11.23
C VAL A 157 33.38 14.79 9.86
N THR A 158 32.39 15.26 9.10
CA THR A 158 32.27 16.62 8.56
C THR A 158 30.90 17.25 8.74
N ARG A 159 30.96 18.48 9.26
CA ARG A 159 29.87 19.39 9.58
C ARG A 159 29.63 20.30 8.37
N THR A 160 28.46 20.21 7.76
CA THR A 160 27.82 21.39 7.16
C THR A 160 26.58 21.65 8.00
N MET A 161 26.74 22.55 8.99
CA MET A 161 25.71 23.11 9.87
C MET A 161 24.90 22.11 10.71
N ALA A 162 25.41 21.80 11.90
CA ALA A 162 24.63 21.26 13.02
C ALA A 162 24.28 22.44 13.98
N PRO A 163 23.14 22.40 14.69
CA PRO A 163 23.06 21.49 15.83
C PRO A 163 21.78 20.63 15.85
N ASP A 164 21.84 19.63 16.72
CA ASP A 164 20.76 18.77 17.18
C ASP A 164 20.42 17.60 16.26
N THR A 165 20.75 16.41 16.77
CA THR A 165 19.98 15.20 16.59
C THR A 165 18.53 15.56 16.35
N LEU A 166 18.10 15.56 15.08
CA LEU A 166 16.72 15.84 14.69
C LEU A 166 15.88 14.64 15.12
N SER A 167 15.60 14.55 16.42
CA SER A 167 14.37 13.97 16.91
C SER A 167 13.26 14.81 16.31
N PHE A 168 12.78 14.40 15.13
CA PHE A 168 11.73 15.11 14.40
C PHE A 168 10.38 15.00 15.12
N SER A 169 10.29 14.15 16.15
CA SER A 169 9.16 14.14 17.07
C SER A 169 9.56 14.85 18.36
N THR A 170 8.82 15.91 18.67
CA THR A 170 8.99 16.77 19.85
C THR A 170 9.06 15.97 21.18
N ASP A 171 8.54 14.73 21.21
CA ASP A 171 8.50 13.84 22.38
C ASP A 171 8.88 12.37 22.07
N GLY A 172 9.50 12.05 20.94
CA GLY A 172 9.55 10.66 20.41
C GLY A 172 10.92 9.96 20.37
N PRO A 173 10.97 8.61 20.49
CA PRO A 173 12.20 7.78 20.52
C PRO A 173 12.83 7.53 19.13
N ILE A 174 12.50 8.35 18.12
CA ILE A 174 12.96 8.17 16.74
C ILE A 174 14.00 9.23 16.41
N ARG A 175 15.20 8.80 16.07
CA ARG A 175 16.32 9.65 15.65
C ARG A 175 16.73 9.33 14.21
N GLU A 176 16.96 10.37 13.41
CA GLU A 176 17.52 10.18 12.08
C GLU A 176 19.01 9.84 12.15
N VAL A 177 19.42 8.77 11.46
CA VAL A 177 20.80 8.26 11.45
C VAL A 177 21.47 8.53 10.11
N GLU A 178 20.72 8.39 9.01
CA GLU A 178 21.27 8.62 7.68
C GLU A 178 20.16 9.01 6.72
N ARG A 179 20.43 9.97 5.85
CA ARG A 179 19.57 10.38 4.77
C ARG A 179 20.41 10.49 3.50
N THR A 180 19.94 9.84 2.46
CA THR A 180 20.50 9.91 1.11
C THR A 180 19.32 9.86 0.13
N PRO A 181 19.45 10.35 -1.11
CA PRO A 181 18.38 10.26 -2.09
C PRO A 181 17.88 8.82 -2.32
N ALA A 182 18.69 7.81 -2.02
CA ALA A 182 18.36 6.41 -2.20
C ALA A 182 17.83 5.71 -0.93
N ARG A 183 18.21 6.18 0.27
CA ARG A 183 17.83 5.55 1.54
C ARG A 183 17.69 6.57 2.68
N LEU A 184 16.71 6.33 3.54
CA LEU A 184 16.47 7.04 4.79
C LEU A 184 16.51 6.03 5.94
N VAL A 185 17.37 6.29 6.93
CA VAL A 185 17.65 5.41 8.06
C VAL A 185 17.29 6.12 9.36
N TRP A 186 16.38 5.51 10.11
CA TRP A 186 15.95 5.96 11.42
C TRP A 186 16.34 4.93 12.48
N ALA A 187 16.92 5.39 13.59
CA ALA A 187 17.08 4.58 14.79
C ALA A 187 15.87 4.83 15.69
N ILE A 188 15.23 3.73 16.09
CA ILE A 188 14.04 3.72 16.94
C ILE A 188 14.41 2.96 18.20
N GLU A 189 14.45 3.65 19.34
CA GLU A 189 14.76 3.05 20.64
C GLU A 189 13.58 2.20 21.12
N GLU A 190 13.78 0.87 21.19
CA GLU A 190 12.93 -0.23 21.70
C GLU A 190 11.39 -0.13 21.59
N ASN A 191 10.88 0.75 20.76
CA ASN A 191 9.46 1.00 20.62
C ASN A 191 8.94 0.29 19.37
N ALA A 192 8.43 -0.93 19.56
CA ALA A 192 7.82 -1.73 18.49
C ALA A 192 6.64 -1.00 17.81
N TYR A 193 5.92 -0.18 18.56
CA TYR A 193 4.78 0.59 18.04
C TYR A 193 5.21 1.76 17.15
N ALA A 194 6.25 2.50 17.55
CA ALA A 194 6.84 3.54 16.70
C ALA A 194 7.37 2.97 15.37
N ARG A 195 8.01 1.80 15.42
CA ARG A 195 8.46 1.07 14.22
C ARG A 195 7.31 0.64 13.32
N TYR A 196 6.20 0.18 13.91
CA TYR A 196 4.98 -0.13 13.17
C TYR A 196 4.43 1.11 12.44
N ILE A 197 4.36 2.26 13.13
CA ILE A 197 3.88 3.52 12.54
C ILE A 197 4.75 3.94 11.34
N VAL A 198 6.07 3.89 11.50
CA VAL A 198 7.02 4.15 10.41
C VAL A 198 6.73 3.27 9.20
N HIS A 199 6.59 1.96 9.41
CA HIS A 199 6.31 1.02 8.33
C HIS A 199 4.96 1.32 7.63
N CYS A 200 3.95 1.68 8.42
CA CYS A 200 2.63 2.09 7.93
C CYS A 200 2.72 3.33 7.02
N VAL A 201 3.44 4.37 7.45
CA VAL A 201 3.59 5.62 6.68
C VAL A 201 4.39 5.38 5.40
N CYS A 202 5.49 4.62 5.47
CA CYS A 202 6.26 4.26 4.28
C CYS A 202 5.40 3.50 3.26
N ARG A 203 4.63 2.50 3.71
CA ARG A 203 3.73 1.73 2.83
C ARG A 203 2.66 2.61 2.19
N TRP A 204 2.17 3.63 2.89
CA TRP A 204 1.19 4.57 2.34
C TRP A 204 1.76 5.34 1.15
N HIS A 205 3.00 5.81 1.27
CA HIS A 205 3.71 6.54 0.22
C HIS A 205 4.42 5.61 -0.79
N SER A 206 4.13 4.31 -0.75
CA SER A 206 4.75 3.28 -1.61
C SER A 206 6.28 3.22 -1.48
N VAL A 207 6.81 3.60 -0.32
CA VAL A 207 8.23 3.52 0.04
C VAL A 207 8.50 2.16 0.67
N VAL A 208 9.53 1.49 0.20
CA VAL A 208 9.99 0.22 0.76
C VAL A 208 10.66 0.48 2.10
N SER A 209 10.30 -0.28 3.13
CA SER A 209 10.88 -0.14 4.47
C SER A 209 11.25 -1.49 5.06
N TYR A 210 12.38 -1.52 5.78
CA TYR A 210 12.91 -2.68 6.47
C TYR A 210 13.33 -2.27 7.89
N SER A 211 13.20 -3.18 8.85
CA SER A 211 13.72 -2.96 10.20
C SER A 211 14.78 -3.99 10.54
N GLU A 212 15.93 -3.52 10.97
CA GLU A 212 17.01 -4.34 11.48
C GLU A 212 17.06 -4.24 13.00
N SER A 213 17.19 -5.38 13.68
CA SER A 213 17.46 -5.44 15.11
C SER A 213 18.97 -5.57 15.29
N ALA A 214 19.55 -4.88 16.29
CA ALA A 214 20.99 -4.76 16.54
C ALA A 214 21.78 -6.09 16.70
N GLY A 215 21.12 -7.25 16.65
CA GLY A 215 21.75 -8.57 16.69
C GLY A 215 21.94 -9.27 15.33
N GLN A 216 21.53 -8.68 14.19
CA GLN A 216 21.62 -9.34 12.87
C GLN A 216 22.84 -8.93 12.02
N SER A 217 23.45 -7.78 12.27
CA SER A 217 24.58 -7.26 11.48
C SER A 217 25.89 -8.04 11.64
N ASN A 218 26.03 -8.88 12.67
CA ASN A 218 27.26 -9.63 12.95
C ASN A 218 27.35 -11.02 12.30
N ARG A 219 26.41 -11.39 11.42
CA ARG A 219 26.37 -12.72 10.77
C ARG A 219 26.93 -12.78 9.35
N GLN A 220 27.53 -11.70 8.83
CA GLN A 220 28.17 -11.70 7.52
C GLN A 220 29.63 -11.25 7.55
N LEU A 221 30.43 -11.84 8.43
CA LEU A 221 31.89 -11.93 8.26
C LEU A 221 32.38 -13.17 9.01
N HIS A 222 32.27 -14.35 8.39
CA HIS A 222 33.13 -15.52 8.63
C HIS A 222 32.88 -16.58 7.57
#